data_AF-A0A6V7JU93-F1
#
_entry.id   AF-A0A6V7JU93-F1
#
_cell.length_a   1.000
_cell.length_b   1.000
_cell.length_c   1.000
_cell.angle_alpha   90.00
_cell.angle_beta   90.00
_cell.angle_gamma   90.00
#
_symmetry.space_group_name_H-M   'P 1'
#
loop_
_entity.id
_entity.type
_entity.pdbx_description
1 polymer ?
#
loop_
_entity_poly.entity_id
_entity_poly.type
_entity_poly.pdbx_seq_one_letter_code
_entity_poly.pdbx_strand_id
1 'polypeptide(L)'
;SPIMQGNTEQQQLTLISQLCGSITTEVWPGAANLELFNKMELPKGQKRKVKERLKPYVKDAYACDLLDKLLILDPHKRYDSDSALNHDFFWTDPMPCDLSKMLAQHTQSMFEYLAPPRRSGHMRHAHQAVPGGAAKPTSSITESGYQDRVF
;
A
#
# COMPACT_ATOMS: atom_id res chain seq x y z
N SER A 1 2.56 -8.89 6.09
CA SER A 1 1.51 -9.88 5.75
C SER A 1 0.14 -9.34 6.14
N PRO A 2 -0.96 -9.74 5.46
CA PRO A 2 -2.31 -9.30 5.80
C PRO A 2 -2.72 -9.66 7.24
N ILE A 3 -3.53 -8.81 7.89
CA ILE A 3 -3.88 -8.93 9.32
C ILE A 3 -4.85 -10.09 9.65
N MET A 4 -5.65 -10.52 8.66
CA MET A 4 -6.60 -11.62 8.76
C MET A 4 -6.52 -12.43 7.46
N GLN A 5 -6.08 -13.69 7.56
CA GLN A 5 -5.81 -14.57 6.42
C GLN A 5 -6.60 -15.88 6.59
N GLY A 6 -7.91 -15.83 6.42
CA GLY A 6 -8.77 -17.02 6.46
C GLY A 6 -8.66 -17.79 5.15
N ASN A 7 -8.61 -19.13 5.23
CA ASN A 7 -8.58 -19.98 4.03
C ASN A 7 -9.97 -20.33 3.51
N THR A 8 -11.02 -20.01 4.28
CA THR A 8 -12.44 -20.17 3.94
C THR A 8 -13.23 -18.98 4.48
N GLU A 9 -14.44 -18.74 3.99
CA GLU A 9 -15.32 -17.68 4.50
C GLU A 9 -15.60 -17.84 6.00
N GLN A 10 -15.86 -19.06 6.46
CA GLN A 10 -16.08 -19.38 7.86
C GLN A 10 -14.84 -19.08 8.72
N GLN A 11 -13.64 -19.43 8.24
CA GLN A 11 -12.40 -19.08 8.92
C GLN A 11 -12.18 -17.56 8.94
N GLN A 12 -12.49 -16.87 7.84
CA GLN A 12 -12.36 -15.41 7.75
C GLN A 12 -13.28 -14.71 8.75
N LEU A 13 -14.55 -15.13 8.86
CA LEU A 13 -15.50 -14.61 9.85
C LEU A 13 -15.06 -14.88 11.29
N THR A 14 -14.43 -16.03 11.52
CA THR A 14 -13.84 -16.37 12.81
C THR A 14 -12.71 -15.41 13.17
N LEU A 15 -11.79 -15.14 12.23
CA LEU A 15 -10.69 -14.19 12.43
C LEU A 15 -11.18 -12.76 12.64
N ILE A 16 -12.19 -12.34 11.88
CA ILE A 16 -12.85 -11.04 12.07
C ILE A 16 -13.43 -10.96 13.47
N SER A 17 -14.15 -11.99 13.93
CA SER A 17 -14.76 -11.98 15.26
C SER A 17 -13.72 -11.94 16.39
N GLN A 18 -12.60 -12.65 16.23
CA GLN A 18 -11.49 -12.64 17.19
C GLN A 18 -10.81 -11.26 17.32
N LEU A 19 -10.78 -10.49 16.23
CA LEU A 19 -10.13 -9.17 16.19
C LEU A 19 -11.12 -8.04 16.55
N CYS A 20 -12.25 -8.00 15.87
CA CYS A 20 -13.23 -6.92 15.89
C CYS A 20 -14.29 -7.08 17.00
N GLY A 21 -14.34 -8.25 17.65
CA GLY A 21 -15.37 -8.65 18.62
C GLY A 21 -16.45 -9.52 17.97
N SER A 22 -17.26 -10.19 18.80
CA SER A 22 -18.34 -11.05 18.32
C SER A 22 -19.36 -10.25 17.51
N ILE A 23 -19.79 -10.82 16.38
CA ILE A 23 -20.89 -10.27 15.57
C ILE A 23 -22.19 -10.57 16.32
N THR A 24 -22.76 -9.56 16.97
CA THR A 24 -24.03 -9.65 17.71
C THR A 24 -24.98 -8.54 17.26
N THR A 25 -26.27 -8.72 17.53
CA THR A 25 -27.30 -7.71 17.25
C THR A 25 -27.17 -6.45 18.10
N GLU A 26 -26.43 -6.50 19.21
CA GLU A 26 -26.10 -5.33 20.03
C GLU A 26 -25.13 -4.39 19.29
N VAL A 27 -24.05 -4.95 18.72
CA VAL A 27 -23.03 -4.15 18.02
C VAL A 27 -23.44 -3.82 16.58
N TRP A 28 -24.12 -4.74 15.91
CA TRP A 28 -24.63 -4.62 14.55
C TRP A 28 -26.11 -5.07 14.49
N PRO A 29 -27.07 -4.16 14.74
CA PRO A 29 -28.50 -4.50 14.78
C PRO A 29 -29.02 -5.13 13.48
N GLY A 30 -28.53 -4.65 12.33
CA GLY A 30 -28.89 -5.17 11.01
C GLY A 30 -28.42 -6.60 10.72
N ALA A 31 -27.51 -7.17 11.53
CA ALA A 31 -27.01 -8.52 11.33
C ALA A 31 -28.12 -9.59 11.41
N ALA A 32 -29.16 -9.35 12.22
CA ALA A 32 -30.31 -10.26 12.33
C ALA A 32 -31.07 -10.46 11.01
N ASN A 33 -30.99 -9.47 10.11
CA ASN A 33 -31.67 -9.51 8.81
C ASN A 33 -30.87 -10.26 7.74
N LEU A 34 -29.63 -10.66 8.03
CA LEU A 34 -28.78 -11.40 7.10
C LEU A 34 -29.16 -12.88 7.12
N GLU A 35 -29.46 -13.46 5.96
CA GLU A 35 -29.94 -14.84 5.84
C GLU A 35 -29.01 -15.89 6.46
N LEU A 36 -27.70 -15.63 6.41
CA LEU A 36 -26.67 -16.54 6.90
C LEU A 36 -26.37 -16.37 8.39
N PHE A 37 -26.83 -15.29 9.04
CA PHE A 37 -26.45 -14.98 10.42
C PHE A 37 -26.82 -16.11 11.41
N ASN A 38 -28.00 -16.70 11.25
CA ASN A 38 -28.46 -17.80 12.09
C ASN A 38 -28.05 -19.19 11.59
N LYS A 39 -27.49 -19.29 10.37
CA LYS A 39 -27.08 -20.55 9.75
C LYS A 39 -25.59 -20.85 9.96
N MET A 40 -24.79 -19.84 10.28
CA MET A 40 -23.36 -19.96 10.51
C MET A 40 -23.02 -20.03 11.99
N GLU A 41 -21.99 -20.79 12.33
CA GLU A 41 -21.44 -20.81 13.68
C GLU A 41 -20.47 -19.64 13.87
N LEU A 42 -20.93 -18.55 14.47
CA LEU A 42 -20.07 -17.40 14.76
C LEU A 42 -19.48 -17.47 16.18
N PRO A 43 -18.18 -17.14 16.37
CA PRO A 43 -17.59 -17.09 17.70
C PRO A 43 -18.31 -16.12 18.63
N LYS A 44 -18.74 -16.62 19.80
CA LYS A 44 -19.41 -15.83 20.85
C LYS A 44 -18.41 -15.40 21.92
N GLY A 45 -18.74 -14.34 22.66
CA GLY A 45 -17.94 -13.84 23.79
C GLY A 45 -16.59 -13.20 23.42
N GLN A 46 -16.34 -12.93 22.13
CA GLN A 46 -15.12 -12.25 21.70
C GLN A 46 -15.24 -10.76 21.99
N LYS A 47 -14.28 -10.24 22.77
CA LYS A 47 -14.13 -8.79 22.96
C LYS A 47 -13.36 -8.21 21.78
N ARG A 48 -13.66 -6.95 21.46
CA ARG A 48 -12.91 -6.19 20.45
C ARG A 48 -11.48 -5.92 20.93
N LYS A 49 -10.49 -6.22 20.08
CA LYS A 49 -9.06 -6.12 20.40
C LYS A 49 -8.25 -5.43 19.29
N VAL A 50 -8.89 -4.65 18.42
CA VAL A 50 -8.24 -4.00 17.27
C VAL A 50 -7.04 -3.16 17.70
N LYS A 51 -7.25 -2.19 18.60
CA LYS A 51 -6.17 -1.32 19.09
C LYS A 51 -5.07 -2.12 19.80
N GLU A 52 -5.45 -3.07 20.65
CA GLU A 52 -4.49 -3.92 21.38
C GLU A 52 -3.58 -4.71 20.44
N ARG A 53 -4.14 -5.31 19.39
CA ARG A 53 -3.40 -6.13 18.42
C ARG A 53 -2.54 -5.27 17.49
N LEU A 54 -2.97 -4.06 17.16
CA LEU A 54 -2.25 -3.17 16.24
C LEU A 54 -1.17 -2.32 16.91
N LYS A 55 -1.30 -2.04 18.21
CA LYS A 55 -0.36 -1.22 19.00
C LYS A 55 1.12 -1.59 18.86
N PRO A 56 1.53 -2.88 18.74
CA PRO A 56 2.93 -3.23 18.51
C PRO A 56 3.47 -2.81 17.14
N TYR A 57 2.60 -2.63 16.15
CA TYR A 57 2.95 -2.34 14.75
C TYR A 57 2.71 -0.87 14.39
N VAL A 58 1.67 -0.27 14.95
CA VAL A 58 1.26 1.11 14.70
C VAL A 58 1.48 1.90 15.98
N LYS A 59 2.57 2.66 16.04
CA LYS A 59 2.96 3.42 17.23
C LYS A 59 2.13 4.69 17.43
N ASP A 60 1.64 5.25 16.32
CA ASP A 60 0.81 6.45 16.32
C ASP A 60 -0.60 6.11 16.85
N ALA A 61 -1.06 6.90 17.83
CA ALA A 61 -2.35 6.71 18.47
C ALA A 61 -3.52 7.06 17.55
N TYR A 62 -3.42 8.12 16.75
CA TYR A 62 -4.44 8.53 15.78
C TYR A 62 -4.53 7.55 14.62
N ALA A 63 -3.41 6.98 14.18
CA ALA A 63 -3.40 5.91 13.19
C ALA A 63 -4.14 4.67 13.71
N CYS A 64 -3.87 4.26 14.96
CA CYS A 64 -4.60 3.17 15.60
C CYS A 64 -6.10 3.47 15.75
N ASP A 65 -6.46 4.71 16.09
CA ASP A 65 -7.85 5.11 16.24
C ASP A 65 -8.60 5.09 14.90
N LEU A 66 -8.00 5.62 13.83
CA LEU A 66 -8.57 5.57 12.49
C LEU A 66 -8.80 4.12 12.03
N LEU A 67 -7.82 3.24 12.22
CA LEU A 67 -7.96 1.81 11.90
C LEU A 67 -9.09 1.15 12.71
N ASP A 68 -9.27 1.54 13.97
CA ASP A 68 -10.37 1.06 14.79
C ASP A 68 -11.73 1.47 14.22
N LYS A 69 -11.87 2.71 13.73
CA LYS A 69 -13.12 3.20 13.10
C LYS A 69 -13.40 2.58 11.73
N LEU A 70 -12.35 2.25 10.97
CA LEU A 70 -12.45 1.55 9.69
C LEU A 70 -12.83 0.07 9.84
N LEU A 71 -12.47 -0.56 10.97
CA LEU A 71 -12.73 -1.98 11.25
C LEU A 71 -13.99 -2.20 12.12
N ILE A 72 -14.97 -1.30 12.02
CA ILE A 72 -16.27 -1.46 12.69
C ILE A 72 -17.12 -2.51 11.93
N LEU A 73 -17.77 -3.41 12.68
CA LEU A 73 -18.57 -4.49 12.12
C LEU A 73 -19.81 -3.97 11.38
N ASP A 74 -20.59 -3.11 12.05
CA ASP A 74 -21.78 -2.47 11.48
C ASP A 74 -21.36 -1.49 10.38
N PRO A 75 -21.72 -1.73 9.10
CA PRO A 75 -21.31 -0.86 8.01
C PRO A 75 -21.87 0.56 8.14
N HIS A 76 -23.02 0.76 8.79
CA HIS A 76 -23.60 2.10 8.97
C HIS A 76 -22.85 2.96 10.00
N LYS A 77 -22.07 2.32 10.89
CA LYS A 77 -21.23 2.99 11.89
C LYS A 77 -19.77 3.08 11.46
N ARG A 78 -19.38 2.35 10.42
CA ARG A 78 -18.02 2.37 9.87
C ARG A 78 -17.77 3.70 9.18
N TYR A 79 -16.57 4.23 9.36
CA TYR A 79 -16.18 5.48 8.69
C TYR A 79 -16.23 5.32 7.18
N ASP A 80 -16.88 6.30 6.53
CA ASP A 80 -16.76 6.53 5.11
C ASP A 80 -15.46 7.29 4.79
N SER A 81 -15.21 7.51 3.50
CA SER A 81 -14.00 8.17 3.04
C SER A 81 -13.91 9.63 3.52
N ASP A 82 -15.02 10.35 3.55
CA ASP A 82 -15.04 11.75 3.96
C ASP A 82 -14.74 11.89 5.46
N SER A 83 -15.38 11.08 6.31
CA SER A 83 -15.10 11.03 7.74
C SER A 83 -13.67 10.59 8.03
N ALA A 84 -13.13 9.65 7.25
CA ALA A 84 -11.76 9.19 7.39
C ALA A 84 -10.73 10.27 7.03
N LEU A 85 -10.95 11.03 5.96
CA LEU A 85 -10.05 12.11 5.54
C LEU A 85 -10.06 13.30 6.52
N ASN A 86 -11.17 13.53 7.20
CA ASN A 86 -11.29 14.55 8.24
C ASN A 86 -10.80 14.09 9.63
N HIS A 87 -10.21 12.89 9.74
CA HIS A 87 -9.70 12.37 11.00
C HIS A 87 -8.35 13.02 11.40
N ASP A 88 -8.13 13.22 12.70
CA ASP A 88 -6.93 13.85 13.28
C ASP A 88 -5.59 13.25 12.81
N PHE A 89 -5.63 11.99 12.38
CA PHE A 89 -4.47 11.30 11.80
C PHE A 89 -3.87 12.05 10.59
N PHE A 90 -4.68 12.73 9.79
CA PHE A 90 -4.21 13.49 8.63
C PHE A 90 -3.91 14.97 8.95
N TRP A 91 -4.30 15.45 10.14
CA TRP A 91 -4.26 16.86 10.53
C TRP A 91 -3.45 17.14 11.80
N THR A 92 -2.72 16.14 12.29
CA THR A 92 -1.81 16.26 13.42
C THR A 92 -0.38 16.00 12.97
N ASP A 93 0.58 16.71 13.57
CA ASP A 93 1.99 16.47 13.30
C ASP A 93 2.42 15.03 13.67
N PRO A 94 3.24 14.36 12.85
CA PRO A 94 3.78 14.84 11.56
C PRO A 94 2.73 14.81 10.45
N MET A 95 2.55 15.96 9.79
CA MET A 95 1.60 16.09 8.67
C MET A 95 1.98 15.18 7.48
N PRO A 96 1.00 14.75 6.67
CA PRO A 96 1.25 14.01 5.43
C PRO A 96 2.31 14.70 4.56
N CYS A 97 3.25 13.91 4.03
CA CYS A 97 4.33 14.40 3.19
C CYS A 97 4.48 13.54 1.93
N ASP A 98 5.26 14.06 0.99
CA ASP A 98 5.52 13.42 -0.29
C ASP A 98 6.30 12.10 -0.15
N LEU A 99 5.99 11.14 -1.02
CA LEU A 99 6.54 9.78 -0.95
C LEU A 99 7.93 9.64 -1.61
N SER A 100 8.49 10.70 -2.22
CA SER A 100 9.76 10.65 -2.96
C SER A 100 10.90 10.01 -2.17
N LYS A 101 11.02 10.31 -0.87
CA LYS A 101 12.09 9.74 -0.03
C LYS A 101 11.96 8.22 0.13
N MET A 102 10.73 7.73 0.28
CA MET A 102 10.44 6.31 0.42
C MET A 102 10.62 5.59 -0.92
N LEU A 103 10.14 6.19 -2.01
CA LEU A 103 10.28 5.64 -3.36
C LEU A 103 11.73 5.62 -3.85
N ALA A 104 12.58 6.57 -3.44
CA ALA A 104 14.01 6.58 -3.78
C ALA A 104 14.76 5.33 -3.30
N GLN A 105 14.22 4.61 -2.31
CA GLN A 105 14.79 3.35 -1.82
C GLN A 105 14.49 2.18 -2.78
N HIS A 106 13.53 2.33 -3.68
CA HIS A 106 13.14 1.34 -4.67
C HIS A 106 13.75 1.72 -6.03
N THR A 107 15.00 1.32 -6.25
CA THR A 107 15.73 1.61 -7.49
C THR A 107 15.42 0.64 -8.63
N GLN A 108 14.77 -0.48 -8.32
CA GLN A 108 14.35 -1.47 -9.33
C GLN A 108 13.10 -0.96 -10.04
N SER A 109 13.30 -0.31 -11.17
CA SER A 109 12.21 -0.04 -12.11
C SER A 109 11.68 -1.38 -12.66
N MET A 110 10.37 -1.50 -12.85
CA MET A 110 9.78 -2.61 -13.62
C MET A 110 10.45 -2.82 -14.99
N PHE A 111 11.11 -1.78 -15.52
CA PHE A 111 11.90 -1.83 -16.74
C PHE A 111 13.14 -2.73 -16.61
N GLU A 112 13.81 -2.81 -15.46
CA GLU A 112 14.95 -3.72 -15.25
C GLU A 112 14.53 -5.19 -15.28
N TYR A 113 13.29 -5.50 -14.90
CA TYR A 113 12.76 -6.87 -14.94
C TYR A 113 12.47 -7.35 -16.37
N LEU A 114 12.09 -6.43 -17.26
CA LEU A 114 11.78 -6.72 -18.66
C LEU A 114 12.96 -6.46 -19.60
N ALA A 115 14.00 -5.76 -19.15
CA ALA A 115 15.20 -5.50 -19.92
C ALA A 115 15.97 -6.81 -20.13
N PRO A 116 16.19 -7.26 -21.38
CA PRO A 116 17.05 -8.39 -21.64
C PRO A 116 18.44 -8.11 -21.05
N PRO A 117 19.11 -9.10 -20.43
CA PRO A 117 20.46 -8.90 -19.92
C PRO A 117 21.34 -8.40 -21.05
N ARG A 118 21.91 -7.19 -20.88
CA ARG A 118 22.89 -6.65 -21.82
C ARG A 118 24.05 -7.64 -21.87
N ARG A 119 24.22 -8.33 -23.00
CA ARG A 119 25.40 -9.16 -23.24
C ARG A 119 26.62 -8.29 -23.00
N SER A 120 27.46 -8.68 -22.04
CA SER A 120 28.83 -8.17 -21.86
C SER A 120 29.66 -8.58 -23.07
N GLY A 121 29.39 -7.94 -24.22
CA GLY A 121 30.15 -8.07 -25.44
C GLY A 121 31.31 -7.09 -25.40
N HIS A 122 32.49 -7.59 -25.01
CA HIS A 122 33.81 -7.19 -25.50
C HIS A 122 33.86 -5.88 -26.33
N MET A 123 34.10 -4.75 -25.67
CA MET A 123 34.76 -3.61 -26.33
C MET A 123 36.27 -3.72 -26.06
N ARG A 124 36.90 -4.71 -26.71
CA ARG A 124 38.32 -4.61 -27.06
C ARG A 124 38.39 -3.87 -28.37
N HIS A 125 38.58 -2.55 -28.32
CA HIS A 125 39.17 -1.83 -29.45
C HIS A 125 40.25 -0.89 -28.93
N ALA A 126 41.49 -1.33 -29.16
CA ALA A 126 42.69 -0.54 -29.07
C ALA A 126 42.62 0.61 -30.07
N HIS A 127 43.03 1.82 -29.68
CA HIS A 127 43.51 2.82 -30.62
C HIS A 127 44.71 3.59 -30.05
N GLN A 128 45.83 3.39 -30.73
CA GLN A 128 47.09 4.14 -30.66
C GLN A 128 46.90 5.63 -30.91
N ALA A 129 47.78 6.43 -30.30
CA ALA A 129 47.92 7.87 -30.49
C ALA A 129 48.94 8.21 -31.59
N VAL A 130 48.61 9.17 -32.49
CA VAL A 130 49.50 10.24 -33.04
C VAL A 130 48.65 11.30 -33.81
N PRO A 131 49.15 12.54 -34.06
CA PRO A 131 48.36 13.77 -34.04
C PRO A 131 48.28 14.53 -35.39
N GLY A 132 47.39 15.53 -35.43
CA GLY A 132 47.56 16.73 -36.28
C GLY A 132 46.76 16.79 -37.58
N GLY A 133 45.88 17.80 -37.70
CA GLY A 133 45.28 18.22 -38.97
C GLY A 133 43.91 18.90 -38.80
N ALA A 134 43.84 20.22 -38.98
CA ALA A 134 42.61 21.02 -38.89
C ALA A 134 41.90 21.16 -40.24
N ALA A 135 40.56 21.03 -40.27
CA ALA A 135 39.62 21.74 -41.16
C ALA A 135 38.15 21.50 -40.75
N LYS A 136 37.34 22.57 -40.75
CA LYS A 136 35.87 22.64 -40.49
C LYS A 136 35.05 22.31 -41.77
N PRO A 137 33.71 22.55 -41.84
CA PRO A 137 32.57 21.96 -41.12
C PRO A 137 31.43 21.50 -42.08
N THR A 138 30.49 20.62 -41.65
CA THR A 138 29.18 20.49 -42.34
C THR A 138 28.05 19.90 -41.48
N SER A 139 27.02 20.74 -41.28
CA SER A 139 25.55 20.52 -41.24
C SER A 139 24.87 19.34 -40.51
N SER A 140 24.02 19.76 -39.55
CA SER A 140 22.63 19.33 -39.26
C SER A 140 22.33 17.89 -38.81
N ILE A 141 21.69 17.76 -37.64
CA ILE A 141 20.28 17.34 -37.48
C ILE A 141 19.93 17.33 -35.98
N THR A 142 18.72 17.80 -35.70
CA THR A 142 18.00 17.94 -34.43
C THR A 142 18.10 16.75 -33.47
N GLU A 143 18.60 16.96 -32.26
CA GLU A 143 18.51 15.99 -31.17
C GLU A 143 17.17 16.18 -30.44
N SER A 144 16.26 15.23 -30.67
CA SER A 144 14.99 15.10 -29.97
C SER A 144 15.26 14.79 -28.50
N GLY A 145 15.16 15.80 -27.64
CA GLY A 145 15.14 15.61 -26.19
C GLY A 145 13.82 14.97 -25.78
N TYR A 146 13.82 13.65 -25.58
CA TYR A 146 12.68 12.96 -24.97
C TYR A 146 12.71 13.21 -23.46
N GLN A 147 11.99 14.23 -23.00
CA GLN A 147 11.74 14.43 -21.56
C GLN A 147 10.52 13.60 -21.15
N ASP A 148 10.80 12.60 -20.32
CA ASP A 148 9.85 11.70 -19.70
C ASP A 148 8.93 12.48 -18.74
N ARG A 149 7.66 12.66 -19.12
CA ARG A 149 6.63 13.20 -18.23
C ARG A 149 5.89 12.02 -17.62
N VAL A 150 6.28 11.67 -16.42
CA VAL A 150 5.52 10.78 -15.55
C VAL A 150 4.30 11.55 -15.05
N PHE A 151 3.10 11.10 -15.42
CA PHE A 151 1.85 11.44 -14.74
C PHE A 151 1.59 10.42 -13.64
#